data_AF-W7SXP8-F1
#
_entry.id   AF-W7SXP8-F1
#
_cell.length_a   1.000
_cell.length_b   1.000
_cell.length_c   1.000
_cell.angle_alpha   90.00
_cell.angle_beta   90.00
_cell.angle_gamma   90.00
#
_symmetry.space_group_name_H-M   'P 1'
#
loop_
_entity.id
_entity.type
_entity.pdbx_description
1 polymer ?
#
loop_
_entity_poly.entity_id
_entity_poly.type
_entity_poly.pdbx_seq_one_letter_code
_entity_poly.pdbx_strand_id
1 'polypeptide(L)'
;MGTAHQRRQRHEIGAVTFRPAILLGIGDDDTVEAVAEDEFDNEQAARTWVEQHLPHATFPEWVARRRHGTAGAFLFGQVQRGYYSGESDEDWELDHDAPSWDADLVDGVVRWHAGV
;
A
#
# COMPACT_ATOMS: atom_id res chain seq x y z
N MET A 1 -35.58 -5.19 10.49
CA MET A 1 -34.13 -5.49 10.66
C MET A 1 -33.37 -4.31 10.08
N GLY A 2 -32.76 -3.48 10.93
CA GLY A 2 -32.04 -2.29 10.50
C GLY A 2 -30.72 -2.67 9.86
N THR A 3 -30.51 -2.27 8.61
CA THR A 3 -29.21 -2.36 7.94
C THR A 3 -28.26 -1.42 8.67
N ALA A 4 -27.18 -1.95 9.23
CA ALA A 4 -26.10 -1.16 9.76
C ALA A 4 -25.60 -0.22 8.65
N HIS A 5 -25.86 1.07 8.79
CA HIS A 5 -25.04 2.07 8.12
C HIS A 5 -23.64 1.90 8.69
N GLN A 6 -22.80 1.16 7.96
CA GLN A 6 -21.36 1.29 8.08
C GLN A 6 -21.10 2.79 7.94
N ARG A 7 -20.75 3.44 9.06
CA ARG A 7 -20.38 4.86 9.06
C ARG A 7 -19.24 4.95 8.05
N ARG A 8 -19.53 5.50 6.87
CA ARG A 8 -18.47 5.99 5.98
C ARG A 8 -17.66 6.95 6.85
N GLN A 9 -16.37 6.68 7.03
CA GLN A 9 -15.48 7.65 7.63
C GLN A 9 -15.60 8.91 6.76
N ARG A 10 -15.92 10.04 7.39
CA ARG A 10 -15.96 11.33 6.71
C ARG A 10 -14.61 11.94 6.93
N HIS A 11 -13.91 12.19 5.82
CA HIS A 11 -12.60 12.81 5.85
C HIS A 11 -12.70 14.33 5.78
N GLU A 12 -11.72 15.00 6.37
CA GLU A 12 -11.58 16.44 6.24
C GLU A 12 -10.99 16.77 4.87
N ILE A 13 -11.68 17.62 4.11
CA ILE A 13 -11.23 18.06 2.79
C ILE A 13 -9.91 18.82 2.95
N GLY A 14 -8.90 18.42 2.17
CA GLY A 14 -7.54 18.95 2.23
C GLY A 14 -6.67 18.32 3.31
N ALA A 15 -7.18 17.35 4.09
CA ALA A 15 -6.35 16.60 5.02
C ALA A 15 -5.29 15.82 4.25
N VAL A 16 -4.02 16.04 4.61
CA VAL A 16 -2.88 15.29 4.09
C VAL A 16 -2.78 13.98 4.84
N THR A 17 -2.66 12.88 4.11
CA THR A 17 -2.52 11.55 4.67
C THR A 17 -1.49 10.72 3.90
N PHE A 18 -1.00 9.67 4.54
CA PHE A 18 0.01 8.75 4.01
C PHE A 18 -0.59 7.36 3.97
N ARG A 19 -0.65 6.77 2.78
CA ARG A 19 -1.16 5.42 2.56
C ARG A 19 0.00 4.48 2.31
N PRO A 20 0.40 3.66 3.30
CA PRO A 20 1.26 2.54 3.05
C PRO A 20 0.47 1.37 2.45
N ALA A 21 1.12 0.62 1.58
CA ALA A 21 0.61 -0.62 1.03
C ALA A 21 1.72 -1.67 0.95
N ILE A 22 1.33 -2.94 0.99
CA ILE A 22 2.16 -4.06 0.56
C ILE A 22 1.55 -4.57 -0.74
N LEU A 23 2.34 -4.47 -1.80
CA LEU A 23 1.92 -4.70 -3.17
C LEU A 23 2.53 -6.00 -3.70
N LEU A 24 1.77 -6.68 -4.56
CA LEU A 24 2.21 -7.84 -5.32
C LEU A 24 2.57 -7.41 -6.73
N GLY A 25 3.86 -7.49 -7.05
CA GLY A 25 4.40 -7.31 -8.39
C GLY A 25 4.56 -8.63 -9.14
N ILE A 26 4.33 -8.62 -10.45
CA ILE A 26 4.53 -9.78 -11.34
C ILE A 26 5.36 -9.37 -12.55
N GLY A 27 6.49 -10.06 -12.78
CA GLY A 27 7.39 -9.74 -13.88
C GLY A 27 8.30 -8.57 -13.52
N ASP A 28 8.44 -7.61 -14.44
CA ASP A 28 9.46 -6.56 -14.34
C ASP A 28 8.97 -5.22 -13.77
N ASP A 29 7.67 -4.97 -13.54
CA ASP A 29 7.21 -3.88 -12.62
C ASP A 29 5.68 -3.68 -12.48
N ASP A 30 4.83 -4.55 -13.03
CA ASP A 30 3.38 -4.33 -12.91
C ASP A 30 2.88 -4.75 -11.52
N THR A 31 2.37 -3.77 -10.76
CA THR A 31 1.57 -4.03 -9.55
C THR A 31 0.24 -4.66 -9.98
N VAL A 32 -0.04 -5.84 -9.46
CA VAL A 32 -1.26 -6.59 -9.80
C VAL A 32 -2.32 -6.48 -8.72
N GLU A 33 -1.91 -6.37 -7.45
CA GLU A 33 -2.83 -6.38 -6.32
C GLU A 33 -2.17 -5.77 -5.07
N ALA A 34 -2.95 -5.05 -4.26
CA ALA A 34 -2.59 -4.70 -2.90
C ALA A 34 -2.96 -5.85 -1.96
N VAL A 35 -1.97 -6.39 -1.24
CA VAL A 35 -2.15 -7.49 -0.29
C VAL A 35 -2.53 -6.97 1.10
N ALA A 36 -2.07 -5.77 1.44
CA ALA A 36 -2.45 -5.05 2.64
C ALA A 36 -2.29 -3.54 2.38
N GLU A 37 -3.16 -2.75 2.99
CA GLU A 37 -3.14 -1.29 2.92
C GLU A 37 -3.64 -0.73 4.26
N ASP A 38 -3.21 0.48 4.58
CA ASP A 38 -3.63 1.21 5.78
C ASP A 38 -3.48 2.72 5.53
N GLU A 39 -3.79 3.54 6.52
CA GLU A 39 -3.75 5.01 6.41
C GLU A 39 -3.22 5.67 7.68
N PHE A 40 -2.34 6.67 7.52
CA PHE A 40 -1.69 7.37 8.62
C PHE A 40 -1.54 8.87 8.39
N ASP A 41 -1.62 9.65 9.47
CA ASP A 41 -1.45 11.11 9.42
C ASP A 41 0.01 11.57 9.17
N ASN A 42 0.98 10.65 9.16
CA ASN A 42 2.39 10.98 8.94
C ASN A 42 3.20 9.85 8.29
N GLU A 43 4.22 10.25 7.52
CA GLU A 43 5.10 9.34 6.77
C GLU A 43 5.82 8.32 7.67
N GLN A 44 6.31 8.76 8.83
CA GLN A 44 7.11 7.89 9.71
C GLN A 44 6.28 6.71 10.21
N ALA A 45 5.02 6.95 10.61
CA ALA A 45 4.10 5.90 11.03
C ALA A 45 3.80 4.93 9.87
N ALA A 46 3.54 5.46 8.66
CA ALA A 46 3.32 4.65 7.46
C ALA A 46 4.53 3.77 7.13
N ARG A 47 5.75 4.32 7.19
CA ARG A 47 6.99 3.56 6.98
C ARG A 47 7.20 2.49 8.04
N THR A 48 7.00 2.84 9.30
CA THR A 48 7.08 1.87 10.40
C THR A 48 6.06 0.75 10.25
N TRP A 49 4.86 1.04 9.74
CA TRP A 49 3.88 0.01 9.40
C TRP A 49 4.43 -0.95 8.34
N VAL A 50 5.00 -0.43 7.23
CA VAL A 50 5.60 -1.28 6.19
C VAL A 50 6.73 -2.14 6.76
N GLU A 51 7.60 -1.57 7.58
CA GLU A 51 8.72 -2.27 8.21
C GLU A 51 8.26 -3.44 9.10
N GLN A 52 7.10 -3.31 9.74
CA GLN A 52 6.52 -4.34 10.60
C GLN A 52 5.75 -5.39 9.81
N HIS A 53 5.09 -5.02 8.71
CA HIS A 53 4.18 -5.90 7.99
C HIS A 53 4.82 -6.63 6.82
N LEU A 54 5.72 -5.97 6.07
CA LEU A 54 6.37 -6.56 4.89
C LEU A 54 7.13 -7.87 5.20
N PRO A 55 7.90 -7.99 6.30
CA PRO A 55 8.58 -9.24 6.66
C PRO A 55 7.64 -10.43 6.95
N HIS A 56 6.36 -10.15 7.19
CA HIS A 56 5.36 -11.14 7.56
C HIS A 56 4.30 -11.35 6.47
N ALA A 57 4.36 -10.59 5.39
CA ALA A 57 3.42 -10.69 4.29
C ALA A 57 3.57 -12.01 3.54
N THR A 58 2.44 -12.55 3.07
CA THR A 58 2.39 -13.80 2.33
C THR A 58 1.78 -13.57 0.95
N PHE A 59 2.22 -14.36 -0.02
CA PHE A 59 1.62 -14.34 -1.34
C PHE A 59 0.16 -14.83 -1.27
N PRO A 60 -0.78 -14.17 -1.98
CA PRO A 60 -2.12 -14.71 -2.18
C PRO A 60 -2.08 -16.14 -2.74
N GLU A 61 -3.00 -17.01 -2.30
CA GLU A 61 -2.98 -18.44 -2.66
C GLU A 61 -2.99 -18.71 -4.17
N TRP A 62 -3.63 -17.83 -4.93
CA TRP A 62 -3.76 -17.99 -6.38
C TRP A 62 -2.41 -17.86 -7.10
N VAL A 63 -1.44 -17.14 -6.53
CA VAL A 63 -0.10 -16.95 -7.11
C VAL A 63 0.59 -18.30 -7.29
N ALA A 64 0.47 -19.20 -6.31
CA ALA A 64 1.02 -20.55 -6.36
C ALA A 64 0.36 -21.44 -7.44
N ARG A 65 -0.85 -21.09 -7.90
CA ARG A 65 -1.60 -21.84 -8.92
C ARG A 65 -1.25 -21.41 -10.35
N ARG A 66 -0.34 -20.44 -10.52
CA ARG A 66 0.05 -19.96 -11.85
C ARG A 66 0.89 -20.97 -12.63
N ARG A 67 0.54 -21.13 -13.91
CA ARG A 67 1.19 -22.06 -14.85
C ARG A 67 2.65 -21.70 -15.18
N HIS A 68 3.00 -20.40 -15.13
CA HIS A 68 4.37 -19.91 -15.37
C HIS A 68 5.25 -19.90 -14.11
N GLY A 69 4.73 -20.37 -12.96
CA GLY A 69 5.48 -20.47 -11.70
C GLY A 69 5.54 -19.16 -10.90
N THR A 70 5.95 -19.28 -9.64
CA THR A 70 6.18 -18.17 -8.68
C THR A 70 7.43 -17.35 -8.97
N ALA A 71 8.30 -17.80 -9.89
CA ALA A 71 9.64 -17.25 -10.10
C ALA A 71 9.69 -15.79 -10.62
N GLY A 72 8.54 -15.16 -10.86
CA GLY A 72 8.44 -13.74 -11.21
C GLY A 72 7.44 -12.97 -10.35
N ALA A 73 7.00 -13.50 -9.21
CA ALA A 73 6.15 -12.77 -8.27
C ALA A 73 6.97 -12.28 -7.07
N PHE A 74 6.78 -11.04 -6.67
CA PHE A 74 7.47 -10.44 -5.53
C PHE A 74 6.52 -9.54 -4.72
N LEU A 75 6.83 -9.38 -3.44
CA LEU A 75 6.14 -8.45 -2.55
C LEU A 75 7.06 -7.29 -2.24
N PHE A 76 6.52 -6.07 -2.27
CA PHE A 76 7.23 -4.86 -1.90
C PHE A 76 6.29 -3.94 -1.13
N GLY A 77 6.86 -3.08 -0.29
CA GLY A 77 6.13 -2.04 0.39
C GLY A 77 6.13 -0.76 -0.44
N GLN A 78 5.09 0.05 -0.30
CA GLN A 78 5.01 1.38 -0.88
C GLN A 78 4.40 2.33 0.14
N VAL A 79 4.83 3.59 0.14
CA VAL A 79 4.22 4.68 0.89
C VAL A 79 3.97 5.83 -0.08
N GLN A 80 2.70 6.20 -0.19
CA GLN A 80 2.25 7.33 -0.98
C GLN A 80 1.69 8.42 -0.08
N ARG A 81 2.01 9.68 -0.40
CA ARG A 81 1.39 10.84 0.22
C ARG A 81 0.25 11.33 -0.67
N GLY A 82 -0.87 11.68 -0.07
CA GLY A 82 -2.01 12.22 -0.78
C GLY A 82 -2.86 13.13 0.10
N TYR A 83 -4.02 13.51 -0.43
CA TYR A 83 -4.97 14.35 0.26
C TYR A 83 -6.40 14.01 -0.16
N TYR A 84 -7.36 14.33 0.69
CA TYR A 84 -8.78 14.17 0.36
C TYR A 84 -9.33 15.40 -0.35
N SER A 85 -9.79 15.26 -1.60
CA SER A 85 -10.49 16.33 -2.33
C SER A 85 -11.99 16.42 -1.99
N GLY A 86 -12.51 15.41 -1.28
CA GLY A 86 -13.87 15.29 -0.78
C GLY A 86 -13.93 14.60 0.58
N GLU A 87 -15.11 14.16 1.01
CA GLU A 87 -15.29 13.55 2.34
C GLU A 87 -15.22 12.00 2.30
N SER A 88 -15.15 11.39 1.11
CA SER A 88 -15.16 9.93 0.89
C SER A 88 -13.74 9.36 0.76
N ASP A 89 -13.57 8.09 1.10
CA ASP A 89 -12.33 7.33 0.83
C ASP A 89 -11.93 7.36 -0.65
N GLU A 90 -12.94 7.38 -1.53
CA GLU A 90 -12.82 7.45 -2.99
C GLU A 90 -12.34 8.82 -3.49
N ASP A 91 -12.44 9.85 -2.66
CA ASP A 91 -11.99 11.22 -2.97
C ASP A 91 -10.52 11.43 -2.57
N TRP A 92 -9.81 10.37 -2.18
CA TRP A 92 -8.38 10.45 -1.93
C TRP A 92 -7.62 10.58 -3.24
N GLU A 93 -6.77 11.59 -3.33
CA GLU A 93 -5.93 11.89 -4.48
C GLU A 93 -4.46 11.79 -4.09
N LEU A 94 -3.67 11.19 -4.98
CA LEU A 94 -2.23 11.15 -4.86
C LEU A 94 -1.65 12.57 -5.00
N ASP A 95 -0.75 12.95 -4.10
CA ASP A 95 0.02 14.19 -4.25
C ASP A 95 1.19 13.91 -5.18
N HIS A 96 1.01 14.20 -6.47
CA HIS A 96 2.01 13.96 -7.52
C HIS A 96 3.29 14.79 -7.38
N ASP A 97 3.28 15.86 -6.57
CA ASP A 97 4.46 16.69 -6.31
C ASP A 97 5.26 16.16 -5.11
N ALA A 98 4.71 15.21 -4.35
CA ALA A 98 5.37 14.57 -3.22
C ALA A 98 6.17 13.33 -3.65
N PRO A 99 7.32 13.05 -3.02
CA PRO A 99 8.03 11.80 -3.26
C PRO A 99 7.20 10.61 -2.79
N SER A 100 7.14 9.57 -3.61
CA SER A 100 6.73 8.22 -3.20
C SER A 100 7.95 7.45 -2.70
N TRP A 101 7.70 6.44 -1.87
CA TRP A 101 8.73 5.55 -1.36
C TRP A 101 8.34 4.12 -1.57
N ASP A 102 9.27 3.33 -2.10
CA ASP A 102 9.13 1.89 -2.21
C ASP A 102 10.12 1.19 -1.29
N ALA A 103 9.81 -0.04 -0.91
CA ALA A 103 10.55 -0.81 0.06
C ALA A 103 10.63 -2.28 -0.34
N ASP A 104 11.85 -2.77 -0.50
CA ASP A 104 12.12 -4.18 -0.75
C ASP A 104 12.48 -4.91 0.54
N LEU A 105 12.11 -6.18 0.64
CA LEU A 105 12.61 -7.07 1.67
C LEU A 105 13.85 -7.84 1.17
N VAL A 106 15.03 -7.37 1.54
CA VAL A 106 16.32 -7.97 1.13
C VAL A 106 16.99 -8.61 2.32
N ASP A 107 17.22 -9.93 2.26
CA ASP A 107 17.83 -10.71 3.35
C ASP A 107 17.11 -10.54 4.71
N GLY A 108 15.79 -10.39 4.67
CA GLY A 108 14.96 -10.16 5.87
C GLY A 108 15.01 -8.74 6.43
N VAL A 109 15.65 -7.81 5.72
CA VAL A 109 15.75 -6.40 6.10
C VAL A 109 15.01 -5.54 5.07
N VAL A 110 14.19 -4.61 5.55
CA VAL A 110 13.49 -3.65 4.70
C VAL A 110 14.45 -2.58 4.19
N ARG A 111 14.48 -2.38 2.87
CA ARG A 111 15.36 -1.45 2.16
C ARG A 111 14.50 -0.44 1.40
N TRP A 112 14.55 0.80 1.85
CA TRP A 112 13.82 1.91 1.24
C TRP A 112 14.57 2.49 0.04
N HIS A 113 13.82 2.84 -1.00
CA HIS A 113 14.26 3.66 -2.11
C HIS A 113 13.14 4.60 -2.56
N ALA A 114 13.49 5.65 -3.29
CA ALA A 114 12.46 6.50 -3.90
C ALA A 114 11.64 5.64 -4.87
N GLY A 115 10.32 5.77 -4.79
CA GLY A 115 9.43 5.20 -5.80
C GLY A 115 9.51 6.01 -7.09
N VAL A 116 9.14 5.37 -8.21
CA VAL A 116 9.15 5.97 -9.55
C VAL A 116 7.78 6.56 -9.89
#